data_AF-A0A4R4INA8-F1
#
_entry.id   AF-A0A4R4INA8-F1
#
_cell.length_a   1.000
_cell.length_b   1.000
_cell.length_c   1.000
_cell.angle_alpha   90.00
_cell.angle_beta   90.00
_cell.angle_gamma   90.00
#
_symmetry.space_group_name_H-M   'P 1'
#
loop_
_entity.id
_entity.type
_entity.pdbx_description
1 polymer ?
#
loop_
_entity_poly.entity_id
_entity_poly.type
_entity_poly.pdbx_seq_one_letter_code
_entity_poly.pdbx_strand_id
1 'polypeptide(L)'
;MKQRLKSLLKKWFPTIHPLPAKRLARWEKELLAAPPDIKDEETIKHVEILDYLNDKECHIRNPQRRFRSINLIPVTLGIISSLIFNINTFIKERRSGEENIHHWVNIVKKEYGDKFYLRNDLPDYMEGARYIGNDKEISLKKYLHYRYNFYEYSNDILITDMTFLLLYLLIIPPFLYCIFFWQRQAPLIIDRERQIFYTWYKGKAYTARYPQLGMLEKTNILYFKVYGLYENSNLIERVFIPNVTSYTFAALSNGNDKGLAVAFMVKFLLNGKEAVSKVDYQRRGPLIWWSKDKRPADLDTQIPLILAELDRLGPPDEDLSE
;
A
#
# COMPACT_ATOMS: atom_id res chain seq x y z
N MET A 1 -1.64 -30.00 1.07
CA MET A 1 -1.72 -28.67 1.73
C MET A 1 -1.34 -27.49 0.81
N LYS A 2 -0.22 -27.55 0.05
CA LYS A 2 0.20 -26.48 -0.89
C LYS A 2 -0.79 -26.15 -2.02
N GLN A 3 -1.52 -27.12 -2.57
CA GLN A 3 -2.46 -26.89 -3.68
C GLN A 3 -3.74 -26.14 -3.27
N ARG A 4 -4.33 -26.48 -2.11
CA ARG A 4 -5.50 -25.77 -1.56
C ARG A 4 -5.17 -24.33 -1.16
N LEU A 5 -3.97 -24.10 -0.62
CA LEU A 5 -3.51 -22.75 -0.30
C LEU A 5 -3.25 -21.93 -1.57
N LYS A 6 -2.68 -22.54 -2.63
CA LYS A 6 -2.55 -21.90 -3.96
C LYS A 6 -3.91 -21.59 -4.60
N SER A 7 -4.90 -22.49 -4.49
CA SER A 7 -6.23 -22.24 -5.06
C SER A 7 -6.99 -21.15 -4.28
N LEU A 8 -6.81 -21.09 -2.96
CA LEU A 8 -7.36 -20.01 -2.12
C LEU A 8 -6.69 -18.67 -2.41
N LEU A 9 -5.36 -18.62 -2.54
CA LEU A 9 -4.64 -17.42 -2.95
C LEU A 9 -5.03 -16.94 -4.36
N LYS A 10 -5.28 -17.86 -5.31
CA LYS A 10 -5.77 -17.53 -6.65
C LYS A 10 -7.23 -17.03 -6.66
N LYS A 11 -8.02 -17.40 -5.65
CA LYS A 11 -9.40 -16.95 -5.45
C LYS A 11 -9.47 -15.58 -4.75
N TRP A 12 -8.53 -15.30 -3.84
CA TRP A 12 -8.41 -14.02 -3.11
C TRP A 12 -7.63 -12.96 -3.89
N PHE A 13 -6.68 -13.39 -4.73
CA PHE A 13 -5.95 -12.58 -5.68
C PHE A 13 -6.13 -13.19 -7.07
N PRO A 14 -7.28 -12.96 -7.74
CA PRO A 14 -7.41 -13.39 -9.13
C PRO A 14 -6.25 -12.77 -9.90
N THR A 15 -5.33 -13.62 -10.37
CA THR A 15 -4.48 -13.29 -11.50
C THR A 15 -5.40 -12.69 -12.53
N ILE A 16 -5.22 -11.40 -12.81
CA ILE A 16 -6.00 -10.64 -13.78
C ILE A 16 -5.93 -11.46 -15.06
N HIS A 17 -6.99 -12.19 -15.38
CA HIS A 17 -7.11 -12.90 -16.64
C HIS A 17 -6.97 -11.86 -17.76
N PRO A 18 -6.33 -12.20 -18.90
CA PRO A 18 -6.31 -11.33 -20.06
C PRO A 18 -7.77 -11.06 -20.46
N LEU A 19 -8.25 -9.87 -20.12
CA LEU A 19 -9.53 -9.37 -20.60
C LEU A 19 -9.27 -8.74 -21.97
N PRO A 20 -10.17 -8.91 -22.96
CA PRO A 20 -9.97 -8.34 -24.28
C PRO A 20 -9.89 -6.81 -24.16
N ALA A 21 -8.71 -6.26 -24.41
CA ALA A 21 -8.48 -4.83 -24.41
C ALA A 21 -8.79 -4.28 -25.80
N LYS A 22 -9.43 -3.11 -25.88
CA LYS A 22 -9.57 -2.41 -27.16
C LYS A 22 -8.34 -1.55 -27.39
N ARG A 23 -7.88 -1.44 -28.64
CA ARG A 23 -6.75 -0.59 -29.00
C ARG A 23 -7.09 0.88 -28.70
N LEU A 24 -6.19 1.60 -28.03
CA LEU A 24 -6.39 3.02 -27.69
C LEU A 24 -6.67 3.87 -28.95
N ALA A 25 -5.98 3.58 -30.05
CA ALA A 25 -6.13 4.29 -31.32
C ALA A 25 -7.56 4.24 -31.89
N ARG A 26 -8.41 3.30 -31.48
CA ARG A 26 -9.83 3.27 -31.89
C ARG A 26 -10.60 4.51 -31.45
N TRP A 27 -10.17 5.15 -30.37
CA TRP A 27 -10.82 6.33 -29.80
C TRP A 27 -10.10 7.65 -30.10
N GLU A 28 -9.12 7.63 -31.01
CA GLU A 28 -8.30 8.81 -31.31
C GLU A 28 -9.14 10.03 -31.67
N LYS A 29 -10.13 9.85 -32.55
CA LYS A 29 -10.99 10.94 -33.03
C LYS A 29 -11.75 11.59 -31.88
N GLU A 30 -12.32 10.79 -30.98
CA GLU A 30 -13.05 11.26 -29.82
C GLU A 30 -12.12 11.97 -28.81
N LEU A 31 -10.92 11.40 -28.58
CA LEU A 31 -9.93 11.94 -27.64
C LEU A 31 -9.32 13.27 -28.12
N LEU A 32 -9.09 13.40 -29.43
CA LEU A 32 -8.64 14.66 -30.04
C LEU A 32 -9.74 15.72 -30.08
N ALA A 33 -11.00 15.32 -30.22
CA ALA A 33 -12.16 16.21 -30.20
C ALA A 33 -12.50 16.75 -28.79
N ALA A 34 -11.96 16.15 -27.73
CA ALA A 34 -12.12 16.67 -26.37
C ALA A 34 -11.66 18.15 -26.30
N PRO A 35 -12.25 19.01 -25.45
CA PRO A 35 -11.85 20.41 -25.35
C PRO A 35 -10.34 20.57 -25.09
N PRO A 36 -9.66 21.53 -25.73
CA PRO A 36 -8.28 21.85 -25.40
C PRO A 36 -8.22 22.38 -23.96
N ASP A 37 -7.42 21.71 -23.13
CA ASP A 37 -7.25 22.03 -21.72
C ASP A 37 -5.75 22.21 -21.44
N ILE A 38 -5.22 23.31 -22.00
CA ILE A 38 -3.79 23.63 -21.95
C ILE A 38 -3.44 24.16 -20.56
N LYS A 39 -2.56 23.45 -19.87
CA LYS A 39 -2.18 23.75 -18.50
C LYS A 39 -1.07 24.80 -18.42
N ASP A 40 -1.28 25.81 -17.59
CA ASP A 40 -0.26 26.75 -17.12
C ASP A 40 0.52 26.18 -15.91
N GLU A 41 1.43 26.97 -15.35
CA GLU A 41 2.29 26.59 -14.23
C GLU A 41 1.53 26.24 -12.93
N GLU A 42 0.35 26.81 -12.73
CA GLU A 42 -0.46 26.52 -11.54
C GLU A 42 -1.31 25.27 -11.76
N THR A 43 -2.04 25.24 -12.87
CA THR A 43 -2.98 24.16 -13.21
C THR A 43 -2.28 22.82 -13.49
N ILE A 44 -1.05 22.82 -14.02
CA ILE A 44 -0.26 21.59 -14.25
C ILE A 44 0.06 20.85 -12.95
N LYS A 45 0.21 21.58 -11.82
CA LYS A 45 0.49 20.99 -10.50
C LYS A 45 -0.66 20.09 -10.03
N HIS A 46 -1.88 20.40 -10.46
CA HIS A 46 -3.11 19.67 -10.13
C HIS A 46 -3.39 18.48 -11.05
N VAL A 47 -2.57 18.24 -12.08
CA VAL A 47 -2.69 17.06 -12.94
C VAL A 47 -2.14 15.84 -12.19
N GLU A 48 -3.03 15.15 -11.46
CA GLU A 48 -2.69 14.03 -10.57
C GLU A 48 -2.10 12.80 -11.29
N ILE A 49 -2.26 12.65 -12.60
CA ILE A 49 -1.64 11.55 -13.35
C ILE A 49 -0.16 11.81 -13.66
N LEU A 50 0.31 13.05 -13.58
CA LEU A 50 1.58 13.50 -14.14
C LEU A 50 2.71 13.52 -13.11
N ASP A 51 3.86 12.96 -13.47
CA ASP A 51 5.11 13.05 -12.69
C ASP A 51 6.18 13.91 -13.41
N TYR A 52 6.23 13.86 -14.74
CA TYR A 52 7.18 14.63 -15.56
C TYR A 52 6.59 14.94 -16.95
N LEU A 53 6.90 16.12 -17.49
CA LEU A 53 6.50 16.57 -18.82
C LEU A 53 7.59 17.47 -19.42
N ASN A 54 8.01 17.17 -20.65
CA ASN A 54 8.78 18.07 -21.52
C ASN A 54 8.36 17.84 -22.98
N ASP A 55 9.10 18.38 -23.95
CA ASP A 55 8.78 18.24 -25.38
C ASP A 55 8.91 16.81 -25.96
N LYS A 56 9.59 15.91 -25.25
CA LYS A 56 9.92 14.55 -25.71
C LYS A 56 9.14 13.46 -24.99
N GLU A 57 9.04 13.59 -23.67
CA GLU A 57 8.53 12.57 -22.78
C GLU A 57 7.45 13.11 -21.83
N CYS A 58 6.44 12.28 -21.59
CA CYS A 58 5.45 12.48 -20.55
C CYS A 58 5.42 11.24 -19.64
N HIS A 59 5.60 11.43 -18.34
CA HIS A 59 5.67 10.34 -17.37
C HIS A 59 4.38 10.31 -16.55
N ILE A 60 3.61 9.25 -16.74
CA ILE A 60 2.35 9.00 -16.06
C ILE A 60 2.61 8.11 -14.85
N ARG A 61 2.21 8.55 -13.65
CA ARG A 61 2.43 7.80 -12.41
C ARG A 61 1.30 6.83 -12.11
N ASN A 62 1.66 5.82 -11.32
CA ASN A 62 0.72 4.88 -10.71
C ASN A 62 0.02 5.48 -9.47
N PRO A 63 -1.11 4.90 -9.01
CA PRO A 63 -1.80 5.36 -7.80
C PRO A 63 -1.09 5.00 -6.49
N GLN A 64 0.01 4.24 -6.52
CA GLN A 64 0.67 3.70 -5.32
C GLN A 64 1.13 4.78 -4.36
N ARG A 65 1.67 5.90 -4.88
CA ARG A 65 2.09 7.04 -4.05
C ARG A 65 0.92 7.58 -3.23
N ARG A 66 -0.23 7.77 -3.89
CA ARG A 66 -1.44 8.29 -3.28
C ARG A 66 -2.03 7.29 -2.29
N PHE A 67 -2.08 6.01 -2.66
CA PHE A 67 -2.54 4.95 -1.78
C PHE A 67 -1.74 4.91 -0.47
N ARG A 68 -0.41 5.10 -0.52
CA ARG A 68 0.39 5.17 0.69
C ARG A 68 0.13 6.40 1.53
N SER A 69 0.10 7.58 0.90
CA SER A 69 -0.03 8.83 1.63
C SER A 69 -1.40 9.01 2.27
N ILE A 70 -2.47 8.54 1.61
CA ILE A 70 -3.85 8.75 2.08
C ILE A 70 -4.36 7.55 2.90
N ASN A 71 -3.92 6.32 2.62
CA ASN A 71 -4.40 5.15 3.33
C ASN A 71 -3.34 4.56 4.26
N LEU A 72 -2.21 4.12 3.71
CA LEU A 72 -1.25 3.32 4.47
C LEU A 72 -0.64 4.07 5.65
N ILE A 73 -0.18 5.31 5.44
CA ILE A 73 0.43 6.13 6.49
C ILE A 73 -0.60 6.48 7.57
N PRO A 74 -1.79 7.06 7.27
CA PRO A 74 -2.77 7.38 8.31
C PRO A 74 -3.24 6.15 9.10
N VAL A 75 -3.50 5.02 8.43
CA VAL A 75 -3.90 3.78 9.12
C VAL A 75 -2.80 3.30 10.07
N THR A 76 -1.54 3.34 9.63
CA THR A 76 -0.40 2.95 10.48
C THR A 76 -0.25 3.87 11.69
N LEU A 77 -0.40 5.19 11.50
CA LEU A 77 -0.38 6.15 12.60
C LEU A 77 -1.52 5.91 13.58
N GLY A 78 -2.71 5.54 13.09
CA GLY A 78 -3.85 5.16 13.93
C GLY A 78 -3.55 3.92 14.79
N ILE A 79 -2.96 2.89 14.20
CA ILE A 79 -2.56 1.66 14.90
C ILE A 79 -1.49 1.96 15.97
N ILE A 80 -0.47 2.76 15.62
CA ILE A 80 0.59 3.15 16.56
C ILE A 80 0.01 4.01 17.71
N SER A 81 -0.87 4.96 17.40
CA SER A 81 -1.54 5.78 18.41
C SER A 81 -2.37 4.92 19.38
N SER A 82 -3.06 3.91 18.85
CA SER A 82 -3.81 2.94 19.65
C SER A 82 -2.89 2.13 20.57
N LEU A 83 -1.72 1.67 20.08
CA LEU A 83 -0.73 0.99 20.92
C LEU A 83 -0.22 1.90 22.04
N ILE A 84 0.14 3.15 21.72
CA ILE A 84 0.60 4.13 22.72
C ILE A 84 -0.47 4.37 23.78
N PHE A 85 -1.74 4.50 23.36
CA PHE A 85 -2.86 4.65 24.29
C PHE A 85 -2.98 3.44 25.23
N ASN A 86 -2.92 2.22 24.71
CA ASN A 86 -2.98 1.00 25.53
C ASN A 86 -1.82 0.90 26.53
N ILE A 87 -0.59 1.23 26.10
CA ILE A 87 0.58 1.27 27.00
C ILE A 87 0.36 2.30 28.12
N ASN A 88 -0.14 3.49 27.79
CA ASN A 88 -0.41 4.53 28.79
C ASN A 88 -1.50 4.11 29.78
N THR A 89 -2.56 3.46 29.30
CA THR A 89 -3.62 2.91 30.16
C THR A 89 -3.07 1.85 31.09
N PHE A 90 -2.27 0.90 30.58
CA PHE A 90 -1.61 -0.11 31.40
C PHE A 90 -0.70 0.50 32.48
N ILE A 91 0.09 1.53 32.16
CA ILE A 91 0.95 2.21 33.14
C ILE A 91 0.11 2.86 34.26
N LYS A 92 -1.03 3.48 33.92
CA LYS A 92 -1.93 4.09 34.91
C LYS A 92 -2.59 3.03 35.80
N GLU A 93 -3.12 1.96 35.19
CA GLU A 93 -3.71 0.84 35.92
C GLU A 93 -2.69 0.16 36.84
N ARG A 94 -1.44 0.06 36.40
CA ARG A 94 -0.36 -0.48 37.24
C ARG A 94 -0.14 0.34 38.49
N ARG A 95 -0.02 1.67 38.36
CA ARG A 95 0.19 2.56 39.52
C ARG A 95 -0.94 2.44 40.53
N SER A 96 -2.18 2.54 40.07
CA SER A 96 -3.35 2.38 40.94
C SER A 96 -3.45 0.97 41.53
N GLY A 97 -3.08 -0.05 40.76
CA GLY A 97 -3.02 -1.43 41.23
C GLY A 97 -1.97 -1.65 42.32
N GLU A 98 -0.77 -1.09 42.17
CA GLU A 98 0.29 -1.16 43.19
C GLU A 98 -0.14 -0.49 44.50
N GLU A 99 -0.80 0.69 44.43
CA GLU A 99 -1.36 1.37 45.60
C GLU A 99 -2.39 0.49 46.33
N ASN A 100 -3.32 -0.13 45.58
CA ASN A 100 -4.33 -1.02 46.14
C ASN A 100 -3.70 -2.28 46.78
N ILE A 101 -2.71 -2.87 46.12
CA ILE A 101 -1.97 -4.02 46.65
C ILE A 101 -1.25 -3.65 47.94
N HIS A 102 -0.56 -2.50 48.00
CA HIS A 102 0.10 -2.05 49.23
C HIS A 102 -0.91 -1.76 50.35
N HIS A 103 -2.06 -1.17 50.03
CA HIS A 103 -3.14 -0.98 51.01
C HIS A 103 -3.62 -2.31 51.58
N TRP A 104 -3.88 -3.29 50.70
CA TRP A 104 -4.30 -4.64 51.08
C TRP A 104 -3.24 -5.35 51.96
N VAL A 105 -1.98 -5.34 51.54
CA VAL A 105 -0.85 -5.89 52.30
C VAL A 105 -0.74 -5.24 53.69
N ASN A 106 -0.93 -3.92 53.78
CA ASN A 106 -0.88 -3.22 55.07
C ASN A 106 -2.03 -3.61 56.01
N ILE A 107 -3.22 -3.93 55.47
CA ILE A 107 -4.33 -4.46 56.27
C ILE A 107 -3.95 -5.84 56.84
N VAL A 108 -3.50 -6.75 55.98
CA VAL A 108 -3.09 -8.11 56.39
C VAL A 108 -1.95 -8.04 57.42
N LYS A 109 -1.00 -7.13 57.23
CA LYS A 109 0.10 -6.88 58.18
C LYS A 109 -0.39 -6.42 59.55
N LYS A 110 -1.41 -5.55 59.61
CA LYS A 110 -2.00 -5.09 60.89
C LYS A 110 -2.71 -6.22 61.64
N GLU A 111 -3.35 -7.13 60.91
CA GLU A 111 -4.14 -8.21 61.50
C GLU A 111 -3.27 -9.41 61.92
N TYR A 112 -2.27 -9.78 61.10
CA TYR A 112 -1.48 -11.01 61.29
C TYR A 112 -0.01 -10.77 61.69
N GLY A 113 0.41 -9.50 61.79
CA GLY A 113 1.74 -9.07 62.20
C GLY A 113 2.75 -8.92 61.05
N ASP A 114 3.92 -8.35 61.37
CA ASP A 114 4.96 -7.98 60.38
C ASP A 114 5.52 -9.15 59.56
N LYS A 115 5.39 -10.38 60.08
CA LYS A 115 5.90 -11.61 59.45
C LYS A 115 4.78 -12.47 58.85
N PHE A 116 3.62 -11.88 58.54
CA PHE A 116 2.47 -12.62 57.98
C PHE A 116 2.84 -13.45 56.74
N TYR A 117 3.76 -12.98 55.90
CA TYR A 117 4.18 -13.67 54.69
C TYR A 117 4.94 -14.99 54.92
N LEU A 118 5.37 -15.28 56.16
CA LEU A 118 5.97 -16.56 56.56
C LEU A 118 4.95 -17.55 57.14
N ARG A 119 3.69 -17.12 57.26
CA ARG A 119 2.62 -17.92 57.86
C ARG A 119 1.97 -18.85 56.84
N ASN A 120 1.75 -20.09 57.28
CA ASN A 120 1.08 -21.11 56.49
C ASN A 120 -0.43 -21.24 56.81
N ASP A 121 -0.91 -20.51 57.82
CA ASP A 121 -2.29 -20.54 58.32
C ASP A 121 -3.17 -19.38 57.79
N LEU A 122 -2.67 -18.63 56.80
CA LEU A 122 -3.43 -17.53 56.18
C LEU A 122 -4.58 -18.07 55.30
N PRO A 123 -5.76 -17.43 55.31
CA PRO A 123 -6.85 -17.78 54.39
C PRO A 123 -6.45 -17.65 52.91
N ASP A 124 -7.03 -18.48 52.05
CA ASP A 124 -6.72 -18.53 50.61
C ASP A 124 -6.87 -17.17 49.91
N TYR A 125 -7.88 -16.39 50.29
CA TYR A 125 -8.11 -15.04 49.71
C TYR A 125 -7.00 -14.04 50.06
N MET A 126 -6.12 -14.33 51.02
CA MET A 126 -4.95 -13.53 51.38
C MET A 126 -3.66 -13.98 50.71
N GLU A 127 -3.70 -15.03 49.88
CA GLU A 127 -2.51 -15.58 49.22
C GLU A 127 -1.78 -14.54 48.35
N GLY A 128 -2.52 -13.66 47.69
CA GLY A 128 -1.94 -12.54 46.95
C GLY A 128 -1.10 -11.61 47.83
N ALA A 129 -1.59 -11.25 49.03
CA ALA A 129 -0.82 -10.44 49.97
C ALA A 129 0.43 -11.18 50.46
N ARG A 130 0.32 -12.49 50.74
CA ARG A 130 1.46 -13.34 51.12
C ARG A 130 2.52 -13.37 50.03
N TYR A 131 2.13 -13.48 48.76
CA TYR A 131 3.04 -13.49 47.61
C TYR A 131 3.81 -12.18 47.45
N ILE A 132 3.14 -11.04 47.67
CA ILE A 132 3.79 -9.72 47.64
C ILE A 132 4.71 -9.54 48.85
N GLY A 133 4.27 -10.01 50.01
CA GLY A 133 5.01 -9.93 51.26
C GLY A 133 5.08 -8.50 51.78
N ASN A 134 6.26 -8.09 52.26
CA ASN A 134 6.50 -6.74 52.79
C ASN A 134 7.42 -5.93 51.85
N ASP A 135 7.34 -6.21 50.56
CA ASP A 135 8.09 -5.48 49.52
C ASP A 135 7.65 -4.01 49.49
N LYS A 136 8.63 -3.09 49.51
CA LYS A 136 8.37 -1.65 49.38
C LYS A 136 8.07 -1.24 47.94
N GLU A 137 8.64 -1.95 46.97
CA GLU A 137 8.45 -1.71 45.55
C GLU A 137 8.09 -3.02 44.86
N ILE A 138 6.99 -3.00 44.10
CA ILE A 138 6.53 -4.18 43.37
C ILE A 138 7.18 -4.18 41.99
N SER A 139 8.08 -5.12 41.74
CA SER A 139 8.66 -5.30 40.40
C SER A 139 7.57 -5.61 39.36
N LEU A 140 7.80 -5.23 38.09
CA LEU A 140 6.83 -5.50 37.00
C LEU A 140 6.47 -6.99 36.92
N LYS A 141 7.44 -7.89 37.10
CA LYS A 141 7.20 -9.34 37.10
C LYS A 141 6.27 -9.76 38.24
N LYS A 142 6.48 -9.25 39.46
CA LYS A 142 5.60 -9.53 40.60
C LYS A 142 4.21 -8.95 40.37
N TYR A 143 4.11 -7.73 39.84
CA TYR A 143 2.84 -7.10 39.50
C TYR A 143 2.05 -7.91 38.48
N LEU A 144 2.68 -8.32 37.37
CA LEU A 144 2.03 -9.13 36.34
C LEU A 144 1.59 -10.48 36.89
N HIS A 145 2.43 -11.15 37.70
CA HIS A 145 2.02 -12.39 38.37
C HIS A 145 0.81 -12.15 39.27
N TYR A 146 0.80 -11.05 40.04
CA TYR A 146 -0.33 -10.73 40.89
C TYR A 146 -1.61 -10.46 40.08
N ARG A 147 -1.54 -9.59 39.07
CA ARG A 147 -2.65 -9.22 38.19
C ARG A 147 -3.27 -10.43 37.50
N TYR A 148 -2.46 -11.38 37.04
CA TYR A 148 -2.95 -12.53 36.28
C TYR A 148 -3.27 -13.77 37.12
N ASN A 149 -3.07 -13.73 38.44
CA ASN A 149 -3.41 -14.87 39.31
C ASN A 149 -4.35 -14.50 40.48
N PHE A 150 -4.34 -13.24 40.95
CA PHE A 150 -5.06 -12.84 42.17
C PHE A 150 -6.10 -11.73 41.96
N TYR A 151 -6.17 -11.06 40.80
CA TYR A 151 -7.27 -10.12 40.51
C TYR A 151 -8.58 -10.86 40.22
N GLU A 152 -9.70 -10.18 40.47
CA GLU A 152 -11.00 -10.60 39.94
C GLU A 152 -10.94 -10.59 38.41
N TYR A 153 -11.39 -11.67 37.76
CA TYR A 153 -11.30 -11.87 36.30
C TYR A 153 -9.86 -11.94 35.73
N SER A 154 -8.90 -12.40 36.52
CA SER A 154 -7.49 -12.53 36.13
C SER A 154 -7.26 -13.22 34.77
N ASN A 155 -8.02 -14.28 34.49
CA ASN A 155 -7.96 -15.01 33.20
C ASN A 155 -8.42 -14.13 32.03
N ASP A 156 -9.53 -13.41 32.17
CA ASP A 156 -10.07 -12.55 31.09
C ASP A 156 -9.13 -11.38 30.81
N ILE A 157 -8.54 -10.80 31.86
CA ILE A 157 -7.54 -9.74 31.75
C ILE A 157 -6.31 -10.27 30.99
N LEU A 158 -5.81 -11.45 31.35
CA LEU A 158 -4.66 -12.07 30.68
C LEU A 158 -4.95 -12.33 29.20
N ILE A 159 -6.11 -12.91 28.88
CA ILE A 159 -6.52 -13.19 27.49
C ILE A 159 -6.60 -11.88 26.70
N THR A 160 -7.19 -10.85 27.27
CA THR A 160 -7.36 -9.54 26.62
C THR A 160 -6.00 -8.89 26.33
N ASP A 161 -5.13 -8.80 27.34
CA ASP A 161 -3.79 -8.20 27.21
C ASP A 161 -2.95 -8.94 26.16
N MET A 162 -2.95 -10.27 26.18
CA MET A 162 -2.22 -11.10 25.22
C MET A 162 -2.77 -10.97 23.80
N THR A 163 -4.09 -10.85 23.66
CA THR A 163 -4.75 -10.67 22.35
C THR A 163 -4.34 -9.34 21.72
N PHE A 164 -4.39 -8.23 22.47
CA PHE A 164 -3.97 -6.93 21.96
C PHE A 164 -2.47 -6.90 21.64
N LEU A 165 -1.62 -7.46 22.51
CA LEU A 165 -0.18 -7.55 22.27
C LEU A 165 0.13 -8.31 20.97
N LEU A 166 -0.50 -9.48 20.78
CA LEU A 166 -0.31 -10.28 19.57
C LEU A 166 -0.84 -9.56 18.32
N LEU A 167 -1.99 -8.89 18.43
CA LEU A 167 -2.56 -8.08 17.35
C LEU A 167 -1.57 -7.01 16.88
N TYR A 168 -0.99 -6.23 17.79
CA TYR A 168 -0.01 -5.20 17.44
C TYR A 168 1.26 -5.79 16.85
N LEU A 169 1.76 -6.89 17.41
CA LEU A 169 2.97 -7.57 16.93
C LEU A 169 2.79 -8.13 15.51
N LEU A 170 1.58 -8.59 15.16
CA LEU A 170 1.29 -9.12 13.83
C LEU A 170 0.99 -8.01 12.81
N ILE A 171 0.35 -6.91 13.23
CA ILE A 171 -0.12 -5.87 12.31
C ILE A 171 0.94 -4.78 12.05
N ILE A 172 1.66 -4.31 13.07
CA ILE A 172 2.55 -3.15 12.90
C ILE A 172 3.72 -3.46 11.94
N PRO A 173 4.46 -4.57 12.06
CA PRO A 173 5.59 -4.87 11.17
C PRO A 173 5.25 -4.90 9.67
N PRO A 174 4.19 -5.57 9.19
CA PRO A 174 3.86 -5.56 7.76
C PRO A 174 3.42 -4.19 7.27
N PHE A 175 2.74 -3.38 8.10
CA PHE A 175 2.37 -2.01 7.73
C PHE A 175 3.60 -1.11 7.58
N LEU A 176 4.52 -1.16 8.54
CA LEU A 176 5.81 -0.46 8.46
C LEU A 176 6.60 -0.92 7.23
N TYR A 177 6.68 -2.23 7.00
CA TYR A 177 7.35 -2.79 5.83
C TYR A 177 6.74 -2.24 4.52
N CYS A 178 5.42 -2.21 4.42
CA CYS A 178 4.73 -1.69 3.24
C CYS A 178 4.96 -0.19 3.03
N ILE A 179 5.11 0.60 4.09
CA ILE A 179 5.40 2.05 3.96
C ILE A 179 6.78 2.25 3.35
N PHE A 180 7.80 1.59 3.89
CA PHE A 180 9.20 1.84 3.56
C PHE A 180 9.72 1.05 2.35
N PHE A 181 9.37 -0.24 2.26
CA PHE A 181 10.02 -1.20 1.37
C PHE A 181 9.15 -1.67 0.21
N TRP A 182 7.85 -1.39 0.21
CA TRP A 182 7.05 -1.66 -0.98
C TRP A 182 7.67 -0.85 -2.14
N GLN A 183 8.01 -1.54 -3.23
CA GLN A 183 8.78 -0.96 -4.32
C GLN A 183 7.94 0.06 -5.10
N ARG A 184 8.53 1.21 -5.45
CA ARG A 184 7.91 2.18 -6.36
C ARG A 184 7.87 1.60 -7.75
N GLN A 185 6.70 1.28 -8.26
CA GLN A 185 6.61 0.89 -9.66
C GLN A 185 7.02 2.05 -10.56
N ALA A 186 7.62 1.74 -11.70
CA ALA A 186 7.98 2.72 -12.70
C ALA A 186 6.74 3.51 -13.17
N PRO A 187 6.91 4.77 -13.61
CA PRO A 187 5.87 5.43 -14.39
C PRO A 187 5.67 4.74 -15.74
N LEU A 188 4.55 5.02 -16.38
CA LEU A 188 4.36 4.79 -17.80
C LEU A 188 4.88 6.01 -18.54
N ILE A 189 5.93 5.82 -19.33
CA ILE A 189 6.57 6.88 -20.11
C ILE A 189 5.98 6.85 -21.52
N ILE A 190 5.55 8.01 -21.98
CA ILE A 190 5.11 8.28 -23.34
C ILE A 190 6.28 8.95 -24.04
N ASP A 191 6.89 8.26 -25.00
CA ASP A 191 7.93 8.82 -25.86
C ASP A 191 7.30 9.28 -27.17
N ARG A 192 7.29 10.60 -27.36
CA ARG A 192 6.70 11.24 -28.53
C ARG A 192 7.49 10.97 -29.80
N GLU A 193 8.83 11.00 -29.75
CA GLU A 193 9.66 10.82 -30.96
C GLU A 193 9.48 9.40 -31.52
N ARG A 194 9.41 8.41 -30.64
CA ARG A 194 9.26 6.99 -31.02
C ARG A 194 7.80 6.55 -31.18
N GLN A 195 6.84 7.36 -30.75
CA GLN A 195 5.40 7.03 -30.73
C GLN A 195 5.08 5.75 -29.92
N ILE A 196 5.74 5.59 -28.77
CA ILE A 196 5.62 4.41 -27.91
C ILE A 196 5.26 4.76 -26.48
N PHE A 197 4.66 3.78 -25.82
CA PHE A 197 4.45 3.75 -24.38
C PHE A 197 5.37 2.68 -23.81
N TYR A 198 6.09 3.00 -22.74
CA TYR A 198 6.93 2.00 -22.08
C TYR A 198 6.99 2.19 -20.56
N THR A 199 7.28 1.10 -19.86
CA THR A 199 7.45 1.06 -18.42
C THR A 199 8.38 -0.10 -18.08
N TRP A 200 8.75 -0.24 -16.80
CA TRP A 200 9.50 -1.41 -16.34
C TRP A 200 8.94 -1.93 -15.03
N TYR A 201 9.15 -3.24 -14.82
CA TYR A 201 8.79 -3.88 -13.58
C TYR A 201 9.71 -5.02 -13.22
N LYS A 202 10.19 -5.02 -11.98
CA LYS A 202 11.15 -6.01 -11.46
C LYS A 202 12.35 -6.20 -12.40
N GLY A 203 12.86 -5.11 -12.97
CA GLY A 203 13.99 -5.13 -13.89
C GLY A 203 13.69 -5.65 -15.31
N LYS A 204 12.42 -5.79 -15.72
CA LYS A 204 12.04 -6.12 -17.10
C LYS A 204 11.34 -4.94 -17.78
N ALA A 205 11.63 -4.70 -19.06
CA ALA A 205 10.97 -3.68 -19.85
C ALA A 205 9.63 -4.16 -20.39
N TYR A 206 8.70 -3.22 -20.54
CA TYR A 206 7.42 -3.43 -21.20
C TYR A 206 7.12 -2.24 -22.10
N THR A 207 6.68 -2.46 -23.32
CA THR A 207 6.39 -1.41 -24.29
C THR A 207 5.25 -1.80 -25.24
N ALA A 208 4.63 -0.80 -25.86
CA ALA A 208 3.71 -0.93 -26.98
C ALA A 208 3.81 0.32 -27.84
N ARG A 209 3.66 0.19 -29.17
CA ARG A 209 3.40 1.36 -30.02
C ARG A 209 2.00 1.89 -29.72
N TYR A 210 1.78 3.17 -30.01
CA TYR A 210 0.48 3.78 -29.82
C TYR A 210 -0.71 3.01 -30.43
N PRO A 211 -0.65 2.49 -31.68
CA PRO A 211 -1.74 1.69 -32.25
C PRO A 211 -1.97 0.33 -31.57
N GLN A 212 -0.95 -0.19 -30.87
CA GLN A 212 -0.96 -1.51 -30.24
C GLN A 212 -1.28 -1.45 -28.74
N LEU A 213 -1.30 -0.25 -28.16
CA LEU A 213 -1.58 -0.07 -26.74
C LEU A 213 -3.01 -0.52 -26.44
N GLY A 214 -3.15 -1.57 -25.62
CA GLY A 214 -4.44 -2.03 -25.16
C GLY A 214 -4.96 -1.12 -24.05
N MET A 215 -6.24 -0.79 -24.10
CA MET A 215 -6.93 -0.06 -23.03
C MET A 215 -8.23 -0.78 -22.69
N LEU A 216 -8.48 -0.92 -21.40
CA LEU A 216 -9.71 -1.50 -20.87
C LEU A 216 -10.12 -0.79 -19.58
N GLU A 217 -11.41 -0.83 -19.32
CA GLU A 217 -11.99 -0.32 -18.08
C GLU A 217 -12.73 -1.45 -17.36
N LYS A 218 -12.45 -1.65 -16.08
CA LYS A 218 -13.15 -2.62 -15.24
C LYS A 218 -13.38 -2.08 -13.85
N THR A 219 -14.62 -2.18 -13.37
CA THR A 219 -15.00 -1.70 -12.02
C THR A 219 -14.57 -0.25 -11.81
N ASN A 220 -14.78 0.60 -12.82
CA ASN A 220 -14.36 2.00 -12.88
C ASN A 220 -12.85 2.29 -12.88
N ILE A 221 -11.99 1.28 -12.95
CA ILE A 221 -10.53 1.43 -13.02
C ILE A 221 -10.09 1.36 -14.49
N LEU A 222 -9.27 2.33 -14.89
CA LEU A 222 -8.60 2.36 -16.19
C LEU A 222 -7.32 1.51 -16.15
N TYR A 223 -7.11 0.73 -17.20
CA TYR A 223 -5.95 -0.13 -17.34
C TYR A 223 -5.36 0.02 -18.74
N PHE A 224 -4.03 0.13 -18.81
CA PHE A 224 -3.26 0.06 -20.05
C PHE A 224 -2.49 -1.25 -20.12
N LYS A 225 -2.57 -1.94 -21.26
CA LYS A 225 -1.78 -3.14 -21.54
C LYS A 225 -0.56 -2.79 -22.36
N VAL A 226 0.60 -3.16 -21.83
CA VAL A 226 1.92 -3.07 -22.49
C VAL A 226 2.56 -4.45 -22.50
N TYR A 227 3.47 -4.70 -23.43
CA TYR A 227 4.00 -6.04 -23.68
C TYR A 227 5.48 -6.11 -23.36
N GLY A 228 5.96 -7.25 -22.91
CA GLY A 228 7.38 -7.52 -22.68
C GLY A 228 7.76 -8.88 -23.23
N LEU A 229 9.03 -9.22 -23.13
CA LEU A 229 9.52 -10.55 -23.48
C LEU A 229 9.82 -11.35 -22.22
N TYR A 230 9.40 -12.61 -22.23
CA TYR A 230 9.80 -13.63 -21.27
C TYR A 230 10.69 -14.68 -21.94
N GLU A 231 11.31 -15.53 -21.13
CA GLU A 231 12.21 -16.59 -21.58
C GLU A 231 11.66 -17.30 -22.84
N ASN A 232 12.53 -17.43 -23.87
CA ASN A 232 12.24 -17.89 -25.23
C ASN A 232 11.42 -16.94 -26.13
N SER A 233 11.56 -15.62 -25.97
CA SER A 233 10.89 -14.59 -26.78
C SER A 233 9.36 -14.66 -26.74
N ASN A 234 8.80 -15.25 -25.68
CA ASN A 234 7.35 -15.28 -25.50
C ASN A 234 6.87 -13.89 -25.07
N LEU A 235 5.88 -13.36 -25.79
CA LEU A 235 5.25 -12.09 -25.46
C LEU A 235 4.45 -12.23 -24.15
N ILE A 236 4.75 -11.38 -23.17
CA ILE A 236 4.02 -11.31 -21.91
C ILE A 236 3.31 -9.98 -21.78
N GLU A 237 2.05 -10.01 -21.35
CA GLU A 237 1.30 -8.80 -21.04
C GLU A 237 1.63 -8.27 -19.64
N ARG A 238 1.62 -6.95 -19.51
CA ARG A 238 1.60 -6.24 -18.25
C ARG A 238 0.53 -5.17 -18.28
N VAL A 239 -0.23 -5.13 -17.21
CA VAL A 239 -1.21 -4.09 -16.98
C VAL A 239 -0.62 -2.96 -16.14
N PHE A 240 -0.78 -1.73 -16.62
CA PHE A 240 -0.44 -0.49 -15.93
C PHE A 240 -1.73 0.25 -15.54
N ILE A 241 -1.78 0.74 -14.30
CA ILE A 241 -2.92 1.52 -13.78
C ILE A 241 -2.46 2.96 -13.60
N PRO A 242 -2.93 3.92 -14.42
CA PRO A 242 -2.63 5.33 -14.23
C PRO A 242 -3.38 5.90 -13.02
N ASN A 243 -2.80 6.93 -12.37
CA ASN A 243 -3.42 7.62 -11.24
C ASN A 243 -4.51 8.62 -11.69
N VAL A 244 -5.55 8.14 -12.35
CA VAL A 244 -6.68 8.94 -12.89
C VAL A 244 -7.74 9.30 -11.84
N THR A 245 -7.66 8.67 -10.66
CA THR A 245 -8.63 8.88 -9.58
C THR A 245 -8.30 10.11 -8.76
N SER A 246 -9.22 11.07 -8.78
CA SER A 246 -9.15 12.30 -8.01
C SER A 246 -9.72 12.17 -6.58
N TYR A 247 -10.62 11.21 -6.22
CA TYR A 247 -11.40 11.39 -4.98
C TYR A 247 -11.98 10.18 -4.20
N THR A 248 -11.42 8.96 -4.19
CA THR A 248 -11.97 7.95 -3.23
C THR A 248 -10.97 6.99 -2.61
N PHE A 249 -11.21 6.71 -1.32
CA PHE A 249 -10.66 5.62 -0.50
C PHE A 249 -10.78 4.23 -1.17
N ALA A 250 -11.61 4.11 -2.22
CA ALA A 250 -11.94 2.88 -2.95
C ALA A 250 -11.62 2.89 -4.46
N ALA A 251 -10.76 3.80 -4.95
CA ALA A 251 -10.34 3.85 -6.37
C ALA A 251 -11.48 4.04 -7.39
N LEU A 252 -12.60 4.65 -6.98
CA LEU A 252 -13.69 5.06 -7.85
C LEU A 252 -13.39 6.46 -8.44
N SER A 253 -13.09 6.52 -9.73
CA SER A 253 -13.06 7.77 -10.53
C SER A 253 -14.38 7.94 -11.28
N ASN A 254 -14.79 9.19 -11.50
CA ASN A 254 -15.83 9.48 -12.49
C ASN A 254 -15.33 9.14 -13.91
N GLY A 255 -16.23 8.74 -14.81
CA GLY A 255 -15.91 8.45 -16.22
C GLY A 255 -15.21 9.61 -16.94
N ASN A 256 -15.61 10.84 -16.59
CA ASN A 256 -15.09 12.06 -17.21
C ASN A 256 -13.59 12.29 -16.94
N ASP A 257 -13.12 12.07 -15.71
CA ASP A 257 -11.71 12.27 -15.33
C ASP A 257 -10.78 11.30 -16.08
N LYS A 258 -11.25 10.07 -16.33
CA LYS A 258 -10.53 9.07 -17.13
C LYS A 258 -10.41 9.51 -18.58
N GLY A 259 -11.52 9.95 -19.18
CA GLY A 259 -11.53 10.45 -20.55
C GLY A 259 -10.57 11.62 -20.74
N LEU A 260 -10.61 12.61 -19.83
CA LEU A 260 -9.70 13.76 -19.86
C LEU A 260 -8.23 13.35 -19.67
N ALA A 261 -7.94 12.41 -18.79
CA ALA A 261 -6.58 11.90 -18.59
C ALA A 261 -6.04 11.19 -19.85
N VAL A 262 -6.85 10.34 -20.49
CA VAL A 262 -6.46 9.67 -21.73
C VAL A 262 -6.32 10.67 -22.88
N ALA A 263 -7.21 11.66 -22.96
CA ALA A 263 -7.13 12.73 -23.96
C ALA A 263 -5.85 13.56 -23.79
N PHE A 264 -5.46 13.87 -22.55
CA PHE A 264 -4.18 14.51 -22.26
C PHE A 264 -3.00 13.69 -22.80
N MET A 265 -2.97 12.38 -22.54
CA MET A 265 -1.91 11.49 -23.01
C MET A 265 -1.82 11.44 -24.54
N VAL A 266 -2.95 11.31 -25.23
CA VAL A 266 -3.01 11.23 -26.70
C VAL A 266 -2.66 12.57 -27.35
N LYS A 267 -3.19 13.69 -26.84
CA LYS A 267 -2.86 15.03 -27.34
C LYS A 267 -1.38 15.35 -27.18
N PHE A 268 -0.77 14.99 -26.05
CA PHE A 268 0.67 15.12 -25.86
C PHE A 268 1.44 14.32 -26.91
N LEU A 269 1.07 13.05 -27.10
CA LEU A 269 1.76 12.16 -28.01
C LEU A 269 1.71 12.66 -29.47
N LEU A 270 0.54 13.09 -29.95
CA LEU A 270 0.33 13.45 -31.35
C LEU A 270 0.67 14.92 -31.62
N ASN A 271 0.21 15.83 -30.77
CA ASN A 271 0.29 17.28 -31.00
C ASN A 271 1.43 17.96 -30.20
N GLY A 272 2.11 17.23 -29.31
CA GLY A 272 3.23 17.73 -28.52
C GLY A 272 2.82 18.45 -27.23
N LYS A 273 3.83 18.96 -26.52
CA LYS A 273 3.66 19.63 -25.21
C LYS A 273 2.70 20.81 -25.28
N GLU A 274 2.84 21.67 -26.29
CA GLU A 274 2.03 22.89 -26.45
C GLU A 274 0.52 22.63 -26.55
N ALA A 275 0.11 21.40 -26.92
CA ALA A 275 -1.30 21.00 -26.94
C ALA A 275 -1.88 20.70 -25.55
N VAL A 276 -1.03 20.55 -24.53
CA VAL A 276 -1.41 20.11 -23.18
C VAL A 276 -0.84 20.98 -22.05
N SER A 277 0.28 21.67 -22.26
CA SER A 277 0.87 22.58 -21.28
C SER A 277 1.78 23.63 -21.92
N LYS A 278 1.84 24.80 -21.29
CA LYS A 278 2.76 25.91 -21.66
C LYS A 278 4.14 25.78 -21.04
N VAL A 279 4.32 24.88 -20.07
CA VAL A 279 5.55 24.78 -19.28
C VAL A 279 6.01 23.34 -19.17
N ASP A 280 7.31 23.16 -18.98
CA ASP A 280 7.86 21.89 -18.53
C ASP A 280 7.47 21.66 -17.07
N TYR A 281 7.28 20.40 -16.69
CA TYR A 281 6.84 20.06 -15.34
C TYR A 281 7.60 18.88 -14.78
N GLN A 282 8.03 19.00 -13.52
CA GLN A 282 8.55 17.89 -12.76
C GLN A 282 7.98 17.90 -11.36
N ARG A 283 7.28 16.83 -11.00
CA ARG A 283 6.69 16.69 -9.67
C ARG A 283 7.76 16.35 -8.65
N ARG A 284 7.72 17.01 -7.48
CA ARG A 284 8.58 16.65 -6.36
C ARG A 284 8.39 15.18 -5.97
N GLY A 285 9.50 14.46 -5.85
CA GLY A 285 9.53 13.08 -5.41
C GLY A 285 8.88 12.87 -4.01
N PRO A 286 8.45 11.64 -3.71
CA PRO A 286 7.92 11.31 -2.38
C PRO A 286 9.02 11.40 -1.31
N LEU A 287 8.68 11.94 -0.13
CA LEU A 287 9.62 12.11 0.99
C LEU A 287 10.03 10.78 1.63
N ILE A 288 9.11 9.82 1.70
CA ILE A 288 9.31 8.51 2.37
C ILE A 288 9.20 7.42 1.30
N TRP A 289 10.34 7.05 0.70
CA TRP A 289 10.39 5.94 -0.26
C TRP A 289 11.81 5.38 -0.43
N TRP A 290 12.11 4.26 0.23
CA TRP A 290 13.47 3.69 0.21
C TRP A 290 13.74 2.72 -0.93
N SER A 291 12.70 2.18 -1.58
CA SER A 291 12.86 1.23 -2.69
C SER A 291 12.12 1.67 -3.96
N LYS A 292 12.86 1.82 -5.07
CA LYS A 292 12.31 2.08 -6.41
C LYS A 292 12.53 0.84 -7.27
N ASP A 293 11.61 0.58 -8.19
CA ASP A 293 11.82 -0.46 -9.19
C ASP A 293 13.05 -0.13 -10.02
N LYS A 294 13.89 -1.15 -10.21
CA LYS A 294 15.17 -0.98 -10.90
C LYS A 294 14.90 -0.83 -12.39
N ARG A 295 15.31 0.30 -12.94
CA ARG A 295 15.35 0.49 -14.39
C ARG A 295 16.26 -0.59 -14.99
N PRO A 296 15.82 -1.37 -15.98
CA PRO A 296 16.67 -2.34 -16.68
C PRO A 296 17.88 -1.62 -17.29
N ALA A 297 19.07 -2.20 -17.17
CA ALA A 297 20.29 -1.60 -17.72
C ALA A 297 20.31 -1.64 -19.26
N ASP A 298 19.64 -2.64 -19.82
CA ASP A 298 19.48 -2.95 -21.24
C ASP A 298 18.14 -2.47 -21.80
N LEU A 299 17.47 -1.51 -21.13
CA LEU A 299 16.14 -1.00 -21.53
C LEU A 299 16.09 -0.57 -23.01
N ASP A 300 17.09 0.18 -23.45
CA ASP A 300 17.18 0.70 -24.82
C ASP A 300 17.38 -0.41 -25.86
N THR A 301 17.91 -1.56 -25.46
CA THR A 301 18.04 -2.76 -26.29
C THR A 301 16.78 -3.63 -26.25
N GLN A 302 16.12 -3.73 -25.08
CA GLN A 302 14.89 -4.53 -24.92
C GLN A 302 13.72 -3.93 -25.70
N ILE A 303 13.57 -2.59 -25.73
CA ILE A 303 12.43 -1.93 -26.38
C ILE A 303 12.30 -2.34 -27.86
N PRO A 304 13.32 -2.16 -28.73
CA PRO A 304 13.23 -2.57 -30.13
C PRO A 304 12.89 -4.05 -30.33
N LEU A 305 13.45 -4.93 -29.50
CA LEU A 305 13.20 -6.38 -29.57
C LEU A 305 11.75 -6.72 -29.25
N ILE A 306 11.19 -6.12 -28.20
CA ILE A 306 9.78 -6.30 -27.83
C ILE A 306 8.88 -5.80 -28.97
N LEU A 307 9.18 -4.63 -29.54
CA LEU A 307 8.39 -4.05 -30.62
C LEU A 307 8.44 -4.91 -31.88
N ALA A 308 9.60 -5.43 -32.26
CA ALA A 308 9.74 -6.31 -33.42
C ALA A 308 8.92 -7.59 -33.27
N GLU A 309 8.91 -8.20 -32.08
CA GLU A 309 8.14 -9.40 -31.82
C GLU A 309 6.64 -9.12 -31.74
N LEU A 310 6.25 -7.98 -31.18
CA LEU A 310 4.86 -7.51 -31.15
C LEU A 310 4.34 -7.19 -32.56
N ASP A 311 5.18 -6.61 -33.42
CA ASP A 311 4.87 -6.36 -34.83
C ASP A 311 4.74 -7.68 -35.61
N ARG A 312 5.49 -8.73 -35.24
CA ARG A 312 5.45 -10.06 -35.86
C ARG A 312 4.21 -10.88 -35.47
N LEU A 313 3.88 -10.90 -34.18
CA LEU A 313 2.82 -11.75 -33.63
C LEU A 313 1.46 -11.05 -33.55
N GLY A 314 1.46 -9.72 -33.54
CA GLY A 314 0.30 -8.92 -33.17
C GLY A 314 0.02 -8.96 -31.65
N PRO A 315 -0.82 -8.06 -31.15
CA PRO A 315 -1.30 -8.12 -29.77
C PRO A 315 -2.13 -9.40 -29.55
N PRO A 316 -1.88 -10.19 -28.49
CA PRO A 316 -2.52 -11.48 -28.27
C PRO A 316 -4.02 -11.43 -27.90
N ASP A 317 -4.63 -10.24 -27.80
CA ASP A 317 -5.96 -10.01 -27.22
C ASP A 317 -7.07 -9.71 -28.24
N GLU A 318 -6.84 -9.92 -29.53
CA GLU A 318 -7.88 -9.69 -30.53
C GLU A 318 -8.73 -10.96 -30.71
N ASP A 319 -9.89 -10.99 -30.05
CA ASP A 319 -11.06 -11.61 -30.67
C ASP A 319 -11.33 -10.79 -31.93
N LEU A 320 -10.81 -11.27 -33.06
CA LEU A 320 -11.06 -10.77 -34.42
C LEU A 320 -12.48 -11.10 -34.92
N SER A 321 -13.38 -11.57 -34.05
CA SER A 321 -14.76 -11.86 -34.42
C SER A 321 -15.62 -10.59 -34.37
N GLU A 322 -15.79 -10.03 -35.56
CA GLU A 322 -16.93 -9.26 -36.11
C GLU A 322 -17.23 -7.85 -35.56
#